data_AF-A0A5J9UPA3-F1
#
_entry.id   AF-A0A5J9UPA3-F1
#
_cell.length_a   1.000
_cell.length_b   1.000
_cell.length_c   1.000
_cell.angle_alpha   90.00
_cell.angle_beta   90.00
_cell.angle_gamma   90.00
#
_symmetry.space_group_name_H-M   'P 1'
#
loop_
_entity.id
_entity.type
_entity.pdbx_description
1 polymer ?
#
loop_
_entity_poly.entity_id
_entity_poly.type
_entity_poly.pdbx_seq_one_letter_code
_entity_poly.pdbx_strand_id
1 'polypeptide(L)'
;MHGRHGGVVDSGNGAVGGDHSDVSRSQTSRLEAFVNSLLSSPRRQVPAGSGGTARASIHDDADEDADDDADKDADEDAKEDDDEDAKEDDDEDAKEDDDEDEDAGGGRRTPSSVTSPELPAEIEEADWGGVDIDTEVRCFCGLQPRRKVCYAGKDTGRRFYGCPLEEDEEQCKFVRWVDESWPERVQQSFVNVWRTTRLFRKDGERTRAELNVATALRNEALEEKELLTRERQLVSRTKTLAACVCRMYQGKMRREASERAKVSLEKEKVALEKEKAVTEKERAWKIITALVAIVVVLACMLLFLILK
;
A
#
# COMPACT_ATOMS: atom_id res chain seq x y z
N MET A 1 14.56 21.95 -78.65
CA MET A 1 13.53 21.04 -79.18
C MET A 1 13.31 19.93 -78.16
N HIS A 2 12.04 19.68 -77.80
CA HIS A 2 11.53 18.74 -76.78
C HIS A 2 11.90 19.10 -75.32
N GLY A 3 11.00 19.39 -74.37
CA GLY A 3 9.54 19.41 -74.33
C GLY A 3 8.99 18.49 -73.22
N ARG A 4 8.42 19.10 -72.16
CA ARG A 4 7.27 18.66 -71.31
C ARG A 4 7.40 17.31 -70.56
N HIS A 5 6.82 17.01 -69.38
CA HIS A 5 5.75 17.53 -68.49
C HIS A 5 6.00 16.89 -67.10
N GLY A 6 5.75 17.54 -65.95
CA GLY A 6 4.49 17.49 -65.16
C GLY A 6 4.55 16.40 -64.07
N GLY A 7 4.67 16.73 -62.77
CA GLY A 7 3.56 16.81 -61.78
C GLY A 7 3.28 15.42 -61.15
N VAL A 8 3.04 15.16 -59.86
CA VAL A 8 2.29 15.84 -58.78
C VAL A 8 2.61 15.12 -57.45
N VAL A 9 2.33 15.82 -56.35
CA VAL A 9 2.48 15.55 -54.91
C VAL A 9 2.12 14.16 -54.37
N ASP A 10 2.79 13.76 -53.28
CA ASP A 10 2.11 13.14 -52.13
C ASP A 10 2.79 13.54 -50.80
N SER A 11 1.95 13.87 -49.83
CA SER A 11 2.27 14.44 -48.53
C SER A 11 2.15 13.35 -47.47
N GLY A 12 3.21 13.13 -46.68
CA GLY A 12 3.19 12.14 -45.60
C GLY A 12 4.00 12.59 -44.39
N ASN A 13 3.49 13.57 -43.64
CA ASN A 13 3.98 13.87 -42.28
C ASN A 13 3.14 13.06 -41.28
N GLY A 14 3.74 12.00 -40.71
CA GLY A 14 3.18 11.27 -39.58
C GLY A 14 3.44 12.00 -38.27
N ALA A 15 2.40 12.58 -37.69
CA ALA A 15 2.39 13.11 -36.33
C ALA A 15 2.05 11.98 -35.35
N VAL A 16 2.95 11.74 -34.38
CA VAL A 16 2.71 10.86 -33.23
C VAL A 16 2.21 11.75 -32.08
N GLY A 17 0.90 11.78 -31.88
CA GLY A 17 0.25 12.33 -30.69
C GLY A 17 -0.41 11.18 -29.92
N GLY A 18 0.14 10.82 -28.77
CA GLY A 18 -0.46 9.85 -27.86
C GLY A 18 -1.44 10.54 -26.93
N ASP A 19 -2.71 10.16 -27.04
CA ASP A 19 -3.82 10.60 -26.19
C ASP A 19 -3.59 10.17 -24.73
N HIS A 20 -3.42 11.15 -23.85
CA HIS A 20 -3.38 11.00 -22.38
C HIS A 20 -4.78 11.10 -21.74
N SER A 21 -5.84 11.10 -22.56
CA SER A 21 -7.21 11.46 -22.19
C SER A 21 -8.07 10.29 -21.71
N ASP A 22 -7.69 9.05 -22.03
CA ASP A 22 -8.55 7.88 -21.78
C ASP A 22 -8.38 7.24 -20.39
N VAL A 23 -7.26 7.49 -19.70
CA VAL A 23 -7.04 6.94 -18.35
C VAL A 23 -7.90 7.67 -17.30
N SER A 24 -8.10 8.98 -17.46
CA SER A 24 -8.86 9.82 -16.51
C SER A 24 -10.36 9.53 -16.50
N ARG A 25 -10.93 9.07 -17.62
CA ARG A 25 -12.37 8.74 -17.73
C ARG A 25 -12.75 7.43 -17.02
N SER A 26 -11.79 6.53 -16.83
CA SER A 26 -12.00 5.25 -16.15
C SER A 26 -12.00 5.37 -14.62
N GLN A 27 -11.29 6.37 -14.07
CA GLN A 27 -11.19 6.59 -12.62
C GLN A 27 -12.39 7.36 -12.06
N THR A 28 -12.91 8.35 -12.81
CA THR A 28 -14.11 9.10 -12.42
C THR A 28 -15.35 8.22 -12.38
N SER A 29 -15.47 7.29 -13.34
CA SER A 29 -16.58 6.33 -13.38
C SER A 29 -16.58 5.35 -12.20
N ARG A 30 -15.41 5.02 -11.64
CA ARG A 30 -15.29 4.14 -10.46
C ARG A 30 -15.63 4.86 -9.16
N LEU A 31 -15.27 6.14 -9.04
CA LEU A 31 -15.61 6.96 -7.87
C LEU A 31 -17.11 7.27 -7.82
N GLU A 32 -17.75 7.57 -8.96
CA GLU A 32 -19.20 7.78 -9.02
C GLU A 32 -19.99 6.51 -8.68
N ALA A 33 -19.52 5.33 -9.11
CA ALA A 33 -20.13 4.04 -8.76
C ALA A 33 -20.02 3.73 -7.25
N PHE A 34 -18.91 4.10 -6.62
CA PHE A 34 -18.70 3.90 -5.18
C PHE A 34 -19.58 4.83 -4.34
N VAL A 35 -19.67 6.12 -4.71
CA VAL A 35 -20.52 7.10 -4.01
C VAL A 35 -22.00 6.74 -4.14
N ASN A 36 -22.46 6.31 -5.33
CA ASN A 36 -23.85 5.88 -5.52
C ASN A 36 -24.20 4.58 -4.78
N SER A 37 -23.23 3.70 -4.53
CA SER A 37 -23.40 2.48 -3.72
C SER A 37 -23.61 2.81 -2.23
N LEU A 38 -22.90 3.80 -1.70
CA LEU A 38 -23.07 4.26 -0.32
C LEU A 38 -24.42 4.95 -0.09
N LEU A 39 -24.92 5.68 -1.09
CA LEU A 39 -26.21 6.37 -1.01
C LEU A 39 -27.42 5.45 -1.23
N SER A 40 -27.22 4.26 -1.79
CA SER A 40 -28.30 3.30 -2.10
C SER A 40 -28.47 2.19 -1.06
N SER A 41 -27.74 2.23 0.06
CA SER A 41 -27.88 1.21 1.11
C SER A 41 -29.25 1.30 1.80
N PRO A 42 -30.05 0.21 1.82
CA PRO A 42 -31.36 0.22 2.47
C PRO A 42 -31.21 0.45 3.97
N ARG A 43 -31.85 1.51 4.47
CA ARG A 43 -32.08 1.75 5.90
C ARG A 43 -32.63 0.46 6.53
N ARG A 44 -31.81 -0.20 7.36
CA ARG A 44 -32.20 -1.33 8.18
C ARG A 44 -33.28 -0.84 9.15
N GLN A 45 -34.54 -1.20 8.89
CA GLN A 45 -35.63 -0.96 9.82
C GLN A 45 -35.37 -1.78 11.08
N VAL A 46 -35.33 -1.08 12.22
CA VAL A 46 -35.35 -1.71 13.54
C VAL A 46 -36.82 -2.03 13.87
N PRO A 47 -37.20 -3.30 14.08
CA PRO A 47 -38.55 -3.61 14.54
C PRO A 47 -38.65 -3.35 16.05
N ALA A 48 -39.71 -2.63 16.42
CA ALA A 48 -40.16 -2.44 17.78
C ALA A 48 -40.76 -3.75 18.35
N GLY A 49 -40.71 -3.88 19.67
CA GLY A 49 -40.84 -5.14 20.39
C GLY A 49 -42.18 -5.86 20.35
N SER A 50 -42.16 -7.09 20.84
CA SER A 50 -43.26 -7.67 21.62
C SER A 50 -42.71 -8.79 22.51
N GLY A 51 -43.10 -8.75 23.78
CA GLY A 51 -42.83 -9.82 24.74
C GLY A 51 -43.69 -11.04 24.48
N GLY A 52 -43.19 -12.21 24.85
CA GLY A 52 -43.93 -13.46 24.76
C GLY A 52 -43.13 -14.61 25.35
N THR A 53 -43.44 -14.95 26.59
CA THR A 53 -43.08 -16.20 27.26
C THR A 53 -43.51 -17.42 26.45
N ALA A 54 -42.59 -18.35 26.16
CA ALA A 54 -42.93 -19.74 25.95
C ALA A 54 -41.72 -20.66 26.24
N ARG A 55 -42.04 -21.71 26.99
CA ARG A 55 -41.20 -22.75 27.57
C ARG A 55 -41.50 -24.04 26.81
N ALA A 56 -40.48 -24.71 26.25
CA ALA A 56 -40.43 -26.16 25.94
C ALA A 56 -39.07 -26.44 25.25
N SER A 57 -38.18 -27.20 25.88
CA SER A 57 -37.94 -28.65 25.66
C SER A 57 -36.99 -28.91 24.48
N ILE A 58 -35.71 -29.13 24.78
CA ILE A 58 -35.01 -30.44 24.73
C ILE A 58 -34.93 -31.02 23.31
N HIS A 59 -33.75 -30.92 22.69
CA HIS A 59 -33.07 -32.09 22.15
C HIS A 59 -31.56 -31.84 22.12
N ASP A 60 -30.86 -32.63 22.92
CA ASP A 60 -29.43 -32.88 22.85
C ASP A 60 -29.11 -33.61 21.54
N ASP A 61 -28.11 -33.15 20.81
CA ASP A 61 -27.29 -33.98 19.93
C ASP A 61 -25.85 -33.52 20.10
N ALA A 62 -25.11 -34.39 20.78
CA ALA A 62 -23.68 -34.38 20.92
C ALA A 62 -23.07 -34.91 19.62
N ASP A 63 -22.12 -34.18 19.06
CA ASP A 63 -21.07 -34.78 18.24
C ASP A 63 -19.73 -34.36 18.82
N GLU A 64 -19.15 -35.35 19.49
CA GLU A 64 -17.76 -35.45 19.90
C GLU A 64 -16.92 -35.64 18.64
N ASP A 65 -16.05 -34.69 18.31
CA ASP A 65 -14.85 -34.97 17.52
C ASP A 65 -13.67 -34.34 18.24
N ALA A 66 -13.13 -35.17 19.13
CA ALA A 66 -11.82 -35.03 19.71
C ALA A 66 -10.78 -35.45 18.66
N ASP A 67 -9.97 -34.50 18.20
CA ASP A 67 -8.63 -34.78 17.71
C ASP A 67 -7.66 -33.86 18.48
N ASP A 68 -7.27 -34.40 19.64
CA ASP A 68 -6.02 -34.13 20.33
C ASP A 68 -4.86 -34.50 19.38
N ASP A 69 -4.13 -33.51 18.88
CA ASP A 69 -2.71 -33.72 18.56
C ASP A 69 -1.89 -32.54 19.07
N ALA A 70 -1.21 -32.86 20.17
CA ALA A 70 -0.31 -32.02 20.90
C ALA A 70 1.05 -31.94 20.20
N ASP A 71 1.37 -30.77 19.65
CA ASP A 71 2.77 -30.36 19.48
C ASP A 71 3.10 -29.27 20.50
N LYS A 72 3.56 -29.76 21.65
CA LYS A 72 4.30 -29.00 22.66
C LYS A 72 5.78 -29.02 22.28
N ASP A 73 6.26 -27.93 21.70
CA ASP A 73 7.66 -27.50 21.78
C ASP A 73 7.58 -25.99 22.11
N ALA A 74 7.66 -25.56 23.37
CA ALA A 74 8.88 -25.44 24.16
C ALA A 74 9.98 -24.64 23.43
N ASP A 75 9.78 -23.34 23.32
CA ASP A 75 10.90 -22.40 23.33
C ASP A 75 10.62 -21.35 24.43
N GLU A 76 11.32 -21.59 25.53
CA GLU A 76 11.52 -20.72 26.66
C GLU A 76 12.42 -19.53 26.26
N ASP A 77 12.35 -18.46 27.05
CA ASP A 77 13.40 -17.45 27.25
C ASP A 77 13.66 -16.38 26.18
N ALA A 78 12.96 -15.26 26.33
CA ALA A 78 13.62 -13.95 26.51
C ALA A 78 12.64 -12.95 27.13
N LYS A 79 12.62 -12.91 28.46
CA LYS A 79 12.18 -11.74 29.22
C LYS A 79 13.37 -10.77 29.29
N GLU A 80 13.26 -9.62 28.65
CA GLU A 80 13.98 -8.43 29.07
C GLU A 80 12.91 -7.44 29.53
N ASP A 81 12.61 -7.57 30.82
CA ASP A 81 11.96 -6.54 31.63
C ASP A 81 13.08 -5.56 32.03
N ASP A 82 13.06 -4.34 31.51
CA ASP A 82 13.74 -3.18 32.11
C ASP A 82 12.69 -2.06 32.25
N ASP A 83 11.96 -2.15 33.36
CA ASP A 83 11.15 -1.08 33.96
C ASP A 83 12.07 -0.19 34.84
N GLU A 84 12.51 0.96 34.33
CA GLU A 84 12.90 2.15 35.12
C GLU A 84 12.70 3.36 34.18
N ASP A 85 12.08 4.49 34.51
CA ASP A 85 11.71 5.02 35.80
C ASP A 85 10.71 6.18 35.57
N ALA A 86 9.85 6.39 36.55
CA ALA A 86 8.85 7.43 36.57
C ALA A 86 9.45 8.84 36.53
N LYS A 87 8.88 9.72 35.69
CA LYS A 87 8.66 11.12 36.04
C LYS A 87 7.28 11.56 35.55
N GLU A 88 6.35 11.52 36.49
CA GLU A 88 5.29 12.52 36.60
C GLU A 88 5.98 13.89 36.72
N ASP A 89 5.75 14.77 35.75
CA ASP A 89 5.94 16.21 35.89
C ASP A 89 4.77 16.87 35.15
N ASP A 90 3.74 17.14 35.95
CA ASP A 90 2.90 18.34 36.00
C ASP A 90 2.39 18.97 34.69
N ASP A 91 1.06 18.97 34.60
CA ASP A 91 0.21 19.98 33.97
C ASP A 91 0.77 21.39 34.17
N GLU A 92 1.23 22.08 33.10
CA GLU A 92 0.96 23.52 32.90
C GLU A 92 0.95 23.85 31.40
N ASP A 93 -0.08 24.61 31.02
CA ASP A 93 -0.20 25.44 29.82
C ASP A 93 -0.39 24.75 28.47
N ALA A 94 -1.65 24.37 28.23
CA ALA A 94 -2.28 24.56 26.94
C ALA A 94 -2.18 26.05 26.55
N LYS A 95 -1.07 26.44 25.93
CA LYS A 95 -1.03 27.65 25.12
C LYS A 95 -1.87 27.39 23.89
N GLU A 96 -3.04 28.01 23.90
CA GLU A 96 -3.73 28.38 22.67
C GLU A 96 -2.71 29.17 21.84
N ASP A 97 -2.10 28.52 20.86
CA ASP A 97 -1.37 29.20 19.79
C ASP A 97 -2.41 29.95 18.98
N ASP A 98 -2.75 31.15 19.46
CA ASP A 98 -3.18 32.25 18.61
C ASP A 98 -2.06 32.47 17.60
N ASP A 99 -2.21 31.88 16.41
CA ASP A 99 -1.48 32.27 15.20
C ASP A 99 -1.86 33.73 14.86
N GLU A 100 -1.32 34.67 15.64
CA GLU A 100 -1.10 36.03 15.20
C GLU A 100 -0.02 35.95 14.11
N ASP A 101 -0.46 36.00 12.85
CA ASP A 101 0.38 36.17 11.67
C ASP A 101 1.20 37.48 11.79
N GLU A 102 2.32 37.45 12.54
CA GLU A 102 3.36 38.48 12.47
C GLU A 102 4.12 38.31 11.15
N ASP A 103 3.66 39.07 10.15
CA ASP A 103 4.35 39.37 8.89
C ASP A 103 5.70 40.05 9.17
N ALA A 104 6.72 39.24 9.44
CA ALA A 104 8.12 39.65 9.42
C ALA A 104 8.72 39.55 8.01
N GLY A 105 8.03 40.14 7.02
CA GLY A 105 8.54 40.38 5.66
C GLY A 105 9.23 41.73 5.52
N GLY A 106 10.46 41.85 6.01
CA GLY A 106 11.34 42.99 5.73
C GLY A 106 11.74 43.04 4.25
N GLY A 107 10.89 43.60 3.39
CA GLY A 107 11.13 43.71 1.95
C GLY A 107 10.32 44.80 1.26
N ARG A 108 10.90 46.02 1.20
CA ARG A 108 10.56 47.11 0.28
C ARG A 108 9.12 47.65 0.37
N ARG A 109 8.96 48.74 1.14
CA ARG A 109 7.80 49.65 1.09
C ARG A 109 7.48 50.09 -0.35
N THR A 110 6.42 49.54 -0.92
CA THR A 110 5.62 50.19 -1.96
C THR A 110 4.39 50.80 -1.27
N PRO A 111 4.26 52.13 -1.19
CA PRO A 111 3.09 52.74 -0.60
C PRO A 111 2.01 52.85 -1.67
N SER A 112 1.18 51.83 -1.84
CA SER A 112 -0.06 51.92 -2.64
C SER A 112 -0.96 50.71 -2.41
N SER A 113 -1.82 50.79 -1.41
CA SER A 113 -3.21 50.33 -1.54
C SER A 113 -3.97 50.89 -0.35
N VAL A 114 -4.38 52.15 -0.48
CA VAL A 114 -5.53 52.65 0.25
C VAL A 114 -6.65 51.66 -0.08
N THR A 115 -7.14 50.92 0.92
CA THR A 115 -8.22 49.94 0.80
C THR A 115 -9.36 50.57 0.02
N SER A 116 -9.35 50.26 -1.26
CA SER A 116 -10.24 50.85 -2.23
C SER A 116 -11.55 50.09 -2.04
N PRO A 117 -12.72 50.73 -1.83
CA PRO A 117 -13.95 50.05 -1.43
C PRO A 117 -14.18 48.77 -2.25
N GLU A 118 -14.22 47.61 -1.61
CA GLU A 118 -14.50 46.35 -2.29
C GLU A 118 -15.93 46.41 -2.84
N LEU A 119 -16.11 46.00 -4.09
CA LEU A 119 -17.43 45.88 -4.68
C LEU A 119 -18.22 44.80 -3.91
N PRO A 120 -19.54 44.96 -3.70
CA PRO A 120 -20.36 43.91 -3.12
C PRO A 120 -20.28 42.65 -3.98
N ALA A 121 -20.03 41.49 -3.37
CA ALA A 121 -20.08 40.20 -4.06
C ALA A 121 -21.46 40.03 -4.72
N GLU A 122 -21.50 39.52 -5.94
CA GLU A 122 -22.73 39.47 -6.74
C GLU A 122 -23.20 38.04 -7.05
N ILE A 123 -24.52 37.89 -7.19
CA ILE A 123 -25.16 36.69 -7.72
C ILE A 123 -26.15 37.10 -8.81
N GLU A 124 -26.24 36.31 -9.87
CA GLU A 124 -27.20 36.52 -10.94
C GLU A 124 -28.57 35.95 -10.54
N GLU A 125 -29.61 36.78 -10.63
CA GLU A 125 -31.01 36.34 -10.52
C GLU A 125 -31.66 36.37 -11.91
N ALA A 126 -32.39 35.30 -12.25
CA ALA A 126 -33.08 35.18 -13.54
C ALA A 126 -34.06 36.33 -13.79
N ASP A 127 -34.75 36.79 -12.74
CA ASP A 127 -35.79 37.82 -12.82
C ASP A 127 -35.24 39.24 -12.59
N TRP A 128 -33.98 39.37 -12.18
CA TRP A 128 -33.36 40.64 -11.82
C TRP A 128 -31.89 40.72 -12.28
N GLY A 129 -31.72 40.83 -13.60
CA GLY A 129 -30.40 40.92 -14.23
C GLY A 129 -30.36 41.81 -15.47
N GLY A 130 -29.20 41.86 -16.13
CA GLY A 130 -28.99 42.61 -17.37
C GLY A 130 -28.85 44.12 -17.19
N VAL A 131 -28.56 44.79 -18.30
CA VAL A 131 -28.39 46.25 -18.36
C VAL A 131 -29.76 46.93 -18.33
N ASP A 132 -29.94 47.87 -17.41
CA ASP A 132 -31.18 48.63 -17.26
C ASP A 132 -31.15 49.83 -18.21
N ILE A 133 -31.75 49.70 -19.39
CA ILE A 133 -31.77 50.76 -20.42
C ILE A 133 -32.73 51.91 -20.10
N ASP A 134 -33.68 51.70 -19.19
CA ASP A 134 -34.74 52.65 -18.89
C ASP A 134 -34.33 53.64 -17.78
N THR A 135 -33.36 53.26 -16.95
CA THR A 135 -32.86 54.15 -15.89
C THR A 135 -32.04 55.31 -16.43
N GLU A 136 -32.20 56.50 -15.85
CA GLU A 136 -31.35 57.67 -16.19
C GLU A 136 -29.97 57.59 -15.52
N VAL A 137 -29.80 56.66 -14.58
CA VAL A 137 -28.56 56.46 -13.83
C VAL A 137 -27.46 55.98 -14.76
N ARG A 138 -26.23 56.50 -14.59
CA ARG A 138 -25.04 56.03 -15.31
C ARG A 138 -23.94 55.69 -14.31
N CYS A 139 -23.11 54.69 -14.64
CA CYS A 139 -21.92 54.41 -13.86
C CYS A 139 -20.84 55.49 -14.10
N PHE A 140 -19.70 55.41 -13.41
CA PHE A 140 -18.61 56.38 -13.58
C PHE A 140 -17.95 56.33 -14.96
N CYS A 141 -18.12 55.25 -15.72
CA CYS A 141 -17.71 55.15 -17.12
C CYS A 141 -18.70 55.84 -18.09
N GLY A 142 -19.82 56.37 -17.59
CA GLY A 142 -20.90 56.91 -18.42
C GLY A 142 -21.77 55.86 -19.09
N LEU A 143 -21.61 54.58 -18.75
CA LEU A 143 -22.40 53.47 -19.28
C LEU A 143 -23.69 53.26 -18.47
N GLN A 144 -24.64 52.62 -19.13
CA GLN A 144 -25.91 52.18 -18.56
C GLN A 144 -25.67 51.07 -17.51
N PRO A 145 -26.21 51.16 -16.29
CA PRO A 145 -25.86 50.22 -15.22
C PRO A 145 -26.48 48.85 -15.42
N ARG A 146 -25.84 47.82 -14.85
CA ARG A 146 -26.36 46.46 -14.77
C ARG A 146 -27.07 46.24 -13.43
N ARG A 147 -28.21 45.55 -13.47
CA ARG A 147 -28.94 45.10 -12.28
C ARG A 147 -28.23 43.89 -11.69
N LYS A 148 -27.90 43.97 -10.40
CA LYS A 148 -27.12 42.98 -9.66
C LYS A 148 -27.74 42.76 -8.28
N VAL A 149 -27.48 41.60 -7.69
CA VAL A 149 -27.92 41.24 -6.34
C VAL A 149 -26.72 40.91 -5.48
N CYS A 150 -26.67 41.46 -4.27
CA CYS A 150 -25.57 41.23 -3.34
C CYS A 150 -25.64 39.83 -2.73
N TYR A 151 -24.53 39.10 -2.77
CA TYR A 151 -24.36 37.74 -2.26
C TYR A 151 -23.29 37.66 -1.16
N ALA A 152 -23.21 38.67 -0.29
CA ALA A 152 -22.37 38.58 0.89
C ALA A 152 -22.74 39.60 1.97
N GLY A 153 -22.39 39.27 3.21
CA GLY A 153 -22.38 40.21 4.32
C GLY A 153 -23.76 40.75 4.69
N LYS A 154 -23.79 41.96 5.23
CA LYS A 154 -25.00 42.58 5.78
C LYS A 154 -26.08 42.93 4.75
N ASP A 155 -25.67 43.09 3.49
CA ASP A 155 -26.52 43.53 2.38
C ASP A 155 -26.99 42.36 1.50
N THR A 156 -26.85 41.12 1.99
CA THR A 156 -27.25 39.90 1.27
C THR A 156 -28.68 39.99 0.77
N GLY A 157 -28.87 39.63 -0.50
CA GLY A 157 -30.16 39.65 -1.19
C GLY A 157 -30.64 41.04 -1.63
N ARG A 158 -29.93 42.12 -1.30
CA ARG A 158 -30.32 43.47 -1.76
C ARG A 158 -29.92 43.70 -3.20
N ARG A 159 -30.78 44.40 -3.93
CA ARG A 159 -30.60 44.78 -5.33
C ARG A 159 -29.82 46.07 -5.43
N PHE A 160 -28.89 46.12 -6.38
CA PHE A 160 -28.13 47.31 -6.69
C PHE A 160 -27.87 47.45 -8.19
N TYR A 161 -27.63 48.68 -8.60
CA TYR A 161 -27.05 49.03 -9.88
C TYR A 161 -25.53 49.03 -9.76
N GLY A 162 -24.88 48.24 -10.59
CA GLY A 162 -23.43 48.21 -10.73
C GLY A 162 -22.99 48.63 -12.13
N CYS A 163 -21.68 48.80 -12.30
CA CYS A 163 -21.10 48.94 -13.62
C CYS A 163 -21.37 47.67 -14.46
N PRO A 164 -21.70 47.82 -15.77
CA PRO A 164 -22.01 46.68 -16.63
C PRO A 164 -20.79 45.89 -17.10
N LEU A 165 -19.60 46.49 -17.03
CA LEU A 165 -18.32 45.84 -17.33
C LEU A 165 -18.00 44.74 -16.31
N GLU A 166 -17.33 43.69 -16.77
CA GLU A 166 -16.87 42.59 -15.92
C GLU A 166 -15.59 42.97 -15.16
N GLU A 167 -15.24 42.21 -14.11
CA GLU A 167 -14.05 42.50 -13.27
C GLU A 167 -12.76 42.57 -14.10
N ASP A 168 -12.66 41.75 -15.15
CA ASP A 168 -11.51 41.71 -16.07
C ASP A 168 -11.42 42.94 -17.00
N GLU A 169 -12.46 43.76 -17.09
CA GLU A 169 -12.60 44.89 -18.04
C GLU A 169 -12.51 46.28 -17.38
N GLU A 170 -11.75 46.42 -16.29
CA GLU A 170 -11.60 47.68 -15.53
C GLU A 170 -12.95 48.24 -15.04
N GLN A 171 -13.78 47.39 -14.43
CA GLN A 171 -15.05 47.78 -13.85
C GLN A 171 -14.89 48.95 -12.85
N CYS A 172 -15.63 50.04 -13.08
CA CYS A 172 -15.65 51.13 -12.09
C CYS A 172 -16.43 50.72 -10.82
N LYS A 173 -16.07 51.33 -9.68
CA LYS A 173 -16.64 51.04 -8.36
C LYS A 173 -18.02 51.67 -8.13
N PHE A 174 -18.81 51.83 -9.18
CA PHE A 174 -20.16 52.38 -9.09
C PHE A 174 -21.11 51.36 -8.45
N VAL A 175 -21.72 51.75 -7.34
CA VAL A 175 -22.76 50.98 -6.63
C VAL A 175 -23.87 51.93 -6.23
N ARG A 176 -25.10 51.62 -6.64
CA ARG A 176 -26.30 52.33 -6.16
C ARG A 176 -27.37 51.32 -5.76
N TRP A 177 -27.71 51.29 -4.48
CA TRP A 177 -28.74 50.41 -3.96
C TRP A 177 -30.13 50.80 -4.48
N VAL A 178 -30.90 49.79 -4.86
CA VAL A 178 -32.31 49.92 -5.29
C VAL A 178 -33.22 49.76 -4.09
N ASP A 179 -32.97 48.74 -3.27
CA ASP A 179 -33.75 48.46 -2.08
C ASP A 179 -33.27 49.30 -0.89
N GLU A 180 -34.15 49.55 0.07
CA GLU A 180 -33.77 50.11 1.36
C GLU A 180 -32.81 49.18 2.10
N SER A 181 -32.03 49.74 3.03
CA SER A 181 -31.17 48.93 3.89
C SER A 181 -32.01 48.03 4.78
N TRP A 182 -31.59 46.79 4.94
CA TRP A 182 -32.19 45.90 5.92
C TRP A 182 -32.16 46.53 7.33
N PRO A 183 -33.16 46.29 8.18
CA PRO A 183 -33.08 46.64 9.59
C PRO A 183 -31.83 46.05 10.24
N GLU A 184 -31.23 46.76 11.19
CA GLU A 184 -29.96 46.39 11.84
C GLU A 184 -29.94 44.94 12.35
N ARG A 185 -31.05 44.48 12.95
CA ARG A 185 -31.18 43.09 13.42
C ARG A 185 -31.00 42.05 12.31
N VAL A 186 -31.53 42.34 11.12
CA VAL A 186 -31.45 41.45 9.95
C VAL A 186 -30.04 41.48 9.37
N GLN A 187 -29.42 42.66 9.29
CA GLN A 187 -28.02 42.82 8.89
C GLN A 187 -27.07 41.97 9.75
N GLN A 188 -27.23 42.04 11.07
CA GLN A 188 -26.45 41.24 12.02
C GLN A 188 -26.68 39.73 11.83
N SER A 189 -27.92 39.34 11.52
CA SER A 189 -28.25 37.95 11.23
C SER A 189 -27.52 37.46 9.97
N PHE A 190 -27.48 38.24 8.88
CA PHE A 190 -26.72 37.88 7.69
C PHE A 190 -25.22 37.80 7.94
N VAL A 191 -24.66 38.77 8.68
CA VAL A 191 -23.22 38.72 9.05
C VAL A 191 -22.90 37.44 9.82
N ASN A 192 -23.74 37.06 10.78
CA ASN A 192 -23.55 35.82 11.55
C ASN A 192 -23.68 34.59 10.65
N VAL A 193 -24.68 34.52 9.77
CA VAL A 193 -24.83 33.43 8.80
C VAL A 193 -23.57 33.29 7.95
N TRP A 194 -23.07 34.38 7.36
CA TRP A 194 -21.86 34.34 6.54
C TRP A 194 -20.62 33.99 7.33
N ARG A 195 -20.50 34.43 8.59
CA ARG A 195 -19.42 34.01 9.49
C ARG A 195 -19.45 32.49 9.66
N THR A 196 -20.61 31.93 10.00
CA THR A 196 -20.79 30.49 10.18
C THR A 196 -20.54 29.71 8.89
N THR A 197 -21.03 30.18 7.74
CA THR A 197 -20.74 29.56 6.43
C THR A 197 -19.25 29.54 6.11
N ARG A 198 -18.51 30.63 6.41
CA ARG A 198 -17.06 30.67 6.22
C ARG A 198 -16.32 29.68 7.13
N LEU A 199 -16.76 29.55 8.38
CA LEU A 199 -16.22 28.56 9.32
C LEU A 199 -16.46 27.14 8.81
N PHE A 200 -17.69 26.79 8.43
CA PHE A 200 -17.99 25.47 7.86
C PHE A 200 -17.20 25.16 6.59
N ARG A 201 -16.97 26.15 5.73
CA ARG A 201 -16.13 25.97 4.55
C ARG A 201 -14.68 25.67 4.95
N LYS A 202 -14.11 26.45 5.87
CA LYS A 202 -12.75 26.25 6.38
C LYS A 202 -12.59 24.89 7.07
N ASP A 203 -13.57 24.50 7.88
CA ASP A 203 -13.57 23.19 8.55
C ASP A 203 -13.68 22.05 7.53
N GLY A 204 -14.54 22.18 6.52
CA GLY A 204 -14.64 21.20 5.44
C GLY A 204 -13.35 21.07 4.64
N GLU A 205 -12.66 22.17 4.36
CA GLU A 205 -11.33 22.18 3.74
C GLU A 205 -10.28 21.50 4.61
N ARG A 206 -10.28 21.77 5.92
CA ARG A 206 -9.40 21.12 6.90
C ARG A 206 -9.66 19.61 6.96
N THR A 207 -10.89 19.18 7.16
CA THR A 207 -11.26 17.76 7.19
C THR A 207 -10.93 17.05 5.88
N ARG A 208 -11.09 17.73 4.74
CA ARG A 208 -10.67 17.18 3.44
C ARG A 208 -9.15 17.02 3.35
N ALA A 209 -8.39 17.99 3.85
CA ALA A 209 -6.94 17.89 3.90
C ALA A 209 -6.48 16.74 4.82
N GLU A 210 -7.08 16.60 6.00
CA GLU A 210 -6.83 15.50 6.94
C GLU A 210 -7.13 14.13 6.30
N LEU A 211 -8.27 13.99 5.61
CA LEU A 211 -8.63 12.76 4.89
C LEU A 211 -7.64 12.43 3.77
N ASN A 212 -7.14 13.44 3.05
CA ASN A 212 -6.14 13.25 2.01
C ASN A 212 -4.82 12.74 2.60
N VAL A 213 -4.37 13.32 3.73
CA VAL A 213 -3.16 12.87 4.45
C VAL A 213 -3.33 11.42 4.94
N ALA A 214 -4.46 11.11 5.59
CA ALA A 214 -4.74 9.75 6.06
C ALA A 214 -4.79 8.74 4.90
N THR A 215 -5.30 9.16 3.74
CA THR A 215 -5.32 8.34 2.53
C THR A 215 -3.90 8.08 1.99
N ALA A 216 -3.03 9.09 1.99
CA ALA A 216 -1.65 8.95 1.56
C ALA A 216 -0.88 7.96 2.46
N LEU A 217 -0.96 8.13 3.78
CA LEU A 217 -0.33 7.22 4.75
C LEU A 217 -0.81 5.77 4.60
N ARG A 218 -2.12 5.58 4.37
CA ARG A 218 -2.66 4.23 4.13
C ARG A 218 -2.09 3.61 2.85
N ASN A 219 -1.95 4.40 1.78
CA ASN A 219 -1.40 3.89 0.52
C ASN A 219 0.07 3.50 0.67
N GLU A 220 0.88 4.32 1.35
CA GLU A 220 2.28 4.02 1.66
C GLU A 220 2.41 2.72 2.47
N ALA A 221 1.58 2.54 3.50
CA ALA A 221 1.56 1.32 4.31
C ALA A 221 1.16 0.06 3.50
N LEU A 222 0.28 0.21 2.49
CA LEU A 222 -0.08 -0.88 1.60
C LEU A 222 1.10 -1.24 0.68
N GLU A 223 1.81 -0.26 0.14
CA GLU A 223 3.00 -0.48 -0.69
C GLU A 223 4.11 -1.21 0.10
N GLU A 224 4.37 -0.77 1.34
CA GLU A 224 5.34 -1.44 2.22
C GLU A 224 4.93 -2.91 2.48
N LYS A 225 3.64 -3.15 2.77
CA LYS A 225 3.12 -4.51 2.98
C LYS A 225 3.28 -5.40 1.75
N GLU A 226 3.08 -4.85 0.55
CA GLU A 226 3.31 -5.59 -0.70
C GLU A 226 4.79 -5.93 -0.90
N LEU A 227 5.70 -4.99 -0.60
CA LEU A 227 7.14 -5.23 -0.65
C LEU A 227 7.58 -6.32 0.33
N LEU A 228 7.14 -6.25 1.59
CA LEU A 228 7.42 -7.27 2.60
C LEU A 228 6.89 -8.64 2.20
N THR A 229 5.71 -8.69 1.59
CA THR A 229 5.13 -9.94 1.09
C THR A 229 6.00 -10.53 -0.02
N ARG A 230 6.49 -9.70 -0.95
CA ARG A 230 7.38 -10.13 -2.03
C ARG A 230 8.73 -10.60 -1.51
N GLU A 231 9.31 -9.90 -0.54
CA GLU A 231 10.55 -10.30 0.11
C GLU A 231 10.40 -11.63 0.84
N ARG A 232 9.33 -11.82 1.61
CA ARG A 232 9.01 -13.09 2.27
C ARG A 232 8.90 -14.24 1.25
N GLN A 233 8.27 -14.00 0.10
CA GLN A 233 8.22 -15.01 -0.98
C GLN A 233 9.61 -15.34 -1.53
N LEU A 234 10.48 -14.34 -1.74
CA LEU A 234 11.85 -14.56 -2.18
C LEU A 234 12.64 -15.38 -1.15
N VAL A 235 12.56 -15.02 0.12
CA VAL A 235 13.19 -15.76 1.22
C VAL A 235 12.67 -17.21 1.28
N SER A 236 11.37 -17.43 1.09
CA SER A 236 10.81 -18.78 1.03
C SER A 236 11.38 -19.57 -0.15
N ARG A 237 11.55 -18.96 -1.33
CA ARG A 237 12.12 -19.61 -2.51
C ARG A 237 13.61 -19.90 -2.36
N THR A 238 14.37 -19.01 -1.75
CA THR A 238 15.80 -19.25 -1.49
C THR A 238 15.99 -20.38 -0.47
N LYS A 239 15.18 -20.42 0.60
CA LYS A 239 15.17 -21.52 1.57
C LYS A 239 14.87 -22.87 0.90
N THR A 240 13.86 -22.95 0.03
CA THR A 240 13.53 -24.22 -0.66
C THR A 240 14.63 -24.66 -1.62
N LEU A 241 15.26 -23.73 -2.35
CA LEU A 241 16.41 -24.01 -3.20
C LEU A 241 17.61 -24.49 -2.39
N ALA A 242 17.94 -23.81 -1.28
CA ALA A 242 19.02 -24.21 -0.38
C ALA A 242 18.79 -25.63 0.15
N ALA A 243 17.57 -25.93 0.61
CA ALA A 243 17.21 -27.28 1.06
C ALA A 243 17.38 -28.33 -0.06
N CYS A 244 17.03 -28.00 -1.30
CA CYS A 244 17.24 -28.87 -2.45
C CYS A 244 18.73 -29.16 -2.69
N VAL A 245 19.58 -28.13 -2.67
CA VAL A 245 21.03 -28.27 -2.81
C VAL A 245 21.62 -29.09 -1.66
N CYS A 246 21.19 -28.84 -0.41
CA CYS A 246 21.61 -29.64 0.74
C CYS A 246 21.25 -31.12 0.57
N ARG A 247 20.02 -31.44 0.13
CA ARG A 247 19.61 -32.83 -0.15
C ARG A 247 20.45 -33.47 -1.24
N MET A 248 20.73 -32.76 -2.33
CA MET A 248 21.61 -33.24 -3.39
C MET A 248 23.02 -33.55 -2.88
N TYR A 249 23.59 -32.66 -2.08
CA TYR A 249 24.93 -32.82 -1.53
C TYR A 249 25.01 -33.99 -0.53
N GLN A 250 24.05 -34.06 0.39
CA GLN A 250 23.92 -35.18 1.32
C GLN A 250 23.77 -36.51 0.59
N GLY A 251 22.97 -36.55 -0.49
CA GLY A 251 22.82 -37.72 -1.35
C GLY A 251 24.14 -38.14 -2.01
N LYS A 252 24.91 -37.19 -2.53
CA LYS A 252 26.24 -37.45 -3.12
C LYS A 252 27.20 -38.03 -2.08
N MET A 253 27.29 -37.41 -0.89
CA MET A 253 28.15 -37.88 0.20
C MET A 253 27.79 -39.30 0.65
N ARG A 254 26.49 -39.63 0.74
CA ARG A 254 26.03 -41.00 1.07
C ARG A 254 26.45 -42.03 0.02
N ARG A 255 26.38 -41.68 -1.28
CA ARG A 255 26.82 -42.58 -2.37
C ARG A 255 28.32 -42.84 -2.30
N GLU A 256 29.12 -41.77 -2.18
CA GLU A 256 30.58 -41.91 -2.07
C GLU A 256 30.99 -42.72 -0.82
N ALA A 257 30.32 -42.52 0.32
CA ALA A 257 30.55 -43.32 1.52
C ALA A 257 30.20 -44.81 1.30
N SER A 258 29.07 -45.10 0.64
CA SER A 258 28.68 -46.47 0.31
C SER A 258 29.67 -47.15 -0.65
N GLU A 259 30.15 -46.44 -1.67
CA GLU A 259 31.16 -46.95 -2.59
C GLU A 259 32.49 -47.24 -1.88
N ARG A 260 32.96 -46.33 -1.00
CA ARG A 260 34.16 -46.56 -0.18
C ARG A 260 33.99 -47.78 0.72
N ALA A 261 32.83 -47.97 1.35
CA ALA A 261 32.54 -49.13 2.17
C ALA A 261 32.56 -50.43 1.35
N LYS A 262 31.97 -50.44 0.15
CA LYS A 262 32.02 -51.59 -0.77
C LYS A 262 33.44 -51.97 -1.16
N VAL A 263 34.26 -50.98 -1.57
CA VAL A 263 35.66 -51.19 -1.90
C VAL A 263 36.46 -51.73 -0.71
N SER A 264 36.17 -51.26 0.51
CA SER A 264 36.80 -51.77 1.73
C SER A 264 36.47 -53.24 1.98
N LEU A 265 35.18 -53.61 1.87
CA LEU A 265 34.74 -55.00 2.03
C LEU A 265 35.33 -55.92 0.96
N GLU A 266 35.45 -55.47 -0.30
CA GLU A 266 36.09 -56.24 -1.36
C GLU A 266 37.58 -56.47 -1.07
N LYS A 267 38.29 -55.45 -0.59
CA LYS A 267 39.70 -55.60 -0.18
C LYS A 267 39.86 -56.60 0.96
N GLU A 268 38.98 -56.58 1.96
CA GLU A 268 38.98 -57.53 3.06
C GLU A 268 38.72 -58.96 2.59
N LYS A 269 37.73 -59.16 1.71
CA LYS A 269 37.46 -60.47 1.09
C LYS A 269 38.69 -61.01 0.35
N VAL A 270 39.34 -60.17 -0.46
CA VAL A 270 40.57 -60.56 -1.17
C VAL A 270 41.71 -60.88 -0.21
N ALA A 271 41.84 -60.16 0.92
CA ALA A 271 42.83 -60.46 1.94
C ALA A 271 42.57 -61.82 2.61
N LEU A 272 41.33 -62.10 3.00
CA LEU A 272 40.93 -63.39 3.57
C LEU A 272 41.14 -64.56 2.59
N GLU A 273 40.88 -64.36 1.30
CA GLU A 273 41.17 -65.38 0.28
C GLU A 273 42.67 -65.65 0.13
N LYS A 274 43.51 -64.61 0.19
CA LYS A 274 44.96 -64.77 0.18
C LYS A 274 45.45 -65.52 1.42
N GLU A 275 44.94 -65.18 2.60
CA GLU A 275 45.27 -65.90 3.84
C GLU A 275 44.87 -67.38 3.75
N LYS A 276 43.64 -67.67 3.29
CA LYS A 276 43.20 -69.05 3.04
C LYS A 276 44.15 -69.79 2.09
N ALA A 277 44.51 -69.19 0.96
CA ALA A 277 45.45 -69.78 0.00
C ALA A 277 46.85 -70.02 0.59
N VAL A 278 47.34 -69.14 1.46
CA VAL A 278 48.60 -69.34 2.19
C VAL A 278 48.48 -70.52 3.15
N THR A 279 47.42 -70.58 3.95
CA THR A 279 47.20 -71.69 4.89
C THR A 279 47.05 -73.04 4.19
N GLU A 280 46.44 -73.08 3.01
CA GLU A 280 46.33 -74.29 2.19
C GLU A 280 47.69 -74.75 1.67
N LYS A 281 48.52 -73.82 1.20
CA LYS A 281 49.92 -74.11 0.81
C LYS A 281 50.72 -74.65 2.00
N GLU A 282 50.57 -74.08 3.18
CA GLU A 282 51.23 -74.59 4.40
C GLU A 282 50.78 -76.02 4.74
N ARG A 283 49.48 -76.31 4.61
CA ARG A 283 48.95 -77.67 4.80
C ARG A 283 49.54 -78.64 3.78
N ALA A 284 49.60 -78.25 2.51
CA ALA A 284 50.20 -79.07 1.45
C ALA A 284 51.68 -79.35 1.73
N TRP A 285 52.46 -78.35 2.13
CA TRP A 285 53.86 -78.51 2.52
C TRP A 285 54.03 -79.45 3.71
N LYS A 286 53.19 -79.33 4.75
CA LYS A 286 53.19 -80.24 5.92
C LYS A 286 52.90 -81.70 5.53
N ILE A 287 52.00 -81.91 4.56
CA ILE A 287 51.70 -83.25 4.02
C ILE A 287 52.90 -83.80 3.24
N ILE A 288 53.50 -82.98 2.36
CA ILE A 288 54.67 -83.39 1.57
C ILE A 288 55.85 -83.75 2.48
N THR A 289 56.16 -82.94 3.49
CA THR A 289 57.25 -83.23 4.44
C THR A 289 57.00 -84.52 5.23
N ALA A 290 55.75 -84.77 5.65
CA ALA A 290 55.39 -86.03 6.29
C ALA A 290 55.55 -87.25 5.36
N LEU A 291 55.12 -87.15 4.10
CA LEU A 291 55.30 -88.22 3.10
C LEU A 291 56.78 -88.52 2.83
N VAL A 292 57.61 -87.48 2.68
CA VAL A 292 59.06 -87.65 2.49
C VAL A 292 59.69 -88.34 3.70
N ALA A 293 59.31 -87.96 4.93
CA ALA A 293 59.79 -88.60 6.14
C ALA A 293 59.42 -90.10 6.18
N ILE A 294 58.19 -90.45 5.79
CA ILE A 294 57.75 -91.86 5.68
C ILE A 294 58.61 -92.62 4.67
N VAL A 295 58.86 -92.07 3.48
CA VAL A 295 59.69 -92.70 2.45
C VAL A 295 61.12 -92.93 2.94
N VAL A 296 61.71 -91.97 3.65
CA VAL A 296 63.05 -92.12 4.24
C VAL A 296 63.08 -93.25 5.28
N VAL A 297 62.08 -93.32 6.17
CA VAL A 297 61.98 -94.41 7.15
C VAL A 297 61.85 -95.78 6.46
N LEU A 298 61.01 -95.89 5.44
CA LEU A 298 60.87 -97.12 4.65
C LEU A 298 62.17 -97.50 3.95
N ALA A 299 62.90 -96.54 3.37
CA ALA A 299 64.20 -96.78 2.75
C ALA A 299 65.24 -97.26 3.78
N CYS A 300 65.31 -96.64 4.96
CA CYS A 300 66.18 -97.10 6.05
C CYS A 300 65.83 -98.51 6.50
N MET A 301 64.54 -98.84 6.64
CA MET A 301 64.09 -100.19 6.97
C MET A 301 64.49 -101.22 5.89
N LEU A 302 64.33 -100.89 4.61
CA LEU A 302 64.76 -101.74 3.49
C LEU A 302 66.28 -101.95 3.48
N LEU A 303 67.07 -100.89 3.68
CA LEU A 303 68.53 -100.99 3.81
C LEU A 303 68.94 -101.88 4.99
N PHE A 304 68.24 -101.76 6.13
CA PHE A 304 68.49 -102.60 7.30
C PHE A 304 68.14 -104.07 7.06
N LEU A 305 67.13 -104.36 6.25
CA LEU A 305 66.78 -105.72 5.82
C LEU A 305 67.78 -106.30 4.81
N ILE A 306 68.40 -105.48 3.95
CA ILE A 306 69.39 -105.92 2.95
C ILE A 306 70.77 -106.18 3.60
N LEU A 307 71.12 -105.43 4.65
CA LEU A 307 72.41 -105.54 5.35
C LEU A 307 72.49 -106.67 6.39
N LYS A 308 71.44 -107.47 6.54
CA LYS A 308 71.30 -108.49 7.58
C LYS A 308 71.18 -109.89 6.96
#